data_AF-A0AAE1PJ36-F1
#
_entry.id   AF-A0AAE1PJ36-F1
#
_cell.length_a   1.000
_cell.length_b   1.000
_cell.length_c   1.000
_cell.angle_alpha   90.00
_cell.angle_beta   90.00
_cell.angle_gamma   90.00
#
_symmetry.space_group_name_H-M   'P 1'
#
loop_
_entity.id
_entity.type
_entity.pdbx_description
1 polymer ?
#
loop_
_entity_poly.entity_id
_entity_poly.type
_entity_poly.pdbx_seq_one_letter_code
_entity_poly.pdbx_strand_id
1 'polypeptide(L)'
;MMHTDAVKEEFYRQLSEVIRGTPESDKVVLLGDFNARVGRDHRNYGPALGHFGKGNCNSNGELLLNLCTQHNLVITNTYFHQLDHHYYTWKHPRSKHCHLLDYVITKKEHKKEVLNTRAMRGEECGTDHYLVKSRLRFQIRPRIRRIAPKPPRKLNVTNLKNSEAKRKIQQEILNNVQEIGRTENVENYWNELKRVVHETSETVLGFQARKHQDWFSRQV
;
A
#
# COMPACT_ATOMS: atom_id res chain seq x y z
N MET A 1 -1.20 19.21 -29.11
CA MET A 1 -2.56 18.78 -29.46
C MET A 1 -3.52 19.49 -28.52
N MET A 2 -4.57 20.17 -29.01
CA MET A 2 -5.61 20.73 -28.15
C MET A 2 -6.69 19.67 -27.95
N HIS A 3 -6.80 19.14 -26.74
CA HIS A 3 -7.93 18.30 -26.35
C HIS A 3 -9.16 19.19 -26.09
N THR A 4 -10.34 18.67 -26.40
CA THR A 4 -11.61 19.33 -26.06
C THR A 4 -11.76 19.41 -24.55
N ASP A 5 -12.53 20.38 -24.07
CA ASP A 5 -12.70 20.57 -22.62
C ASP A 5 -13.38 19.36 -21.97
N ALA A 6 -14.33 18.72 -22.66
CA ALA A 6 -14.94 17.46 -22.22
C ALA A 6 -13.91 16.33 -21.97
N VAL A 7 -12.87 16.22 -22.82
CA VAL A 7 -11.81 15.21 -22.63
C VAL A 7 -10.96 15.54 -21.41
N LYS A 8 -10.65 16.82 -21.17
CA LYS A 8 -9.89 17.26 -19.99
C LYS A 8 -10.69 17.05 -18.71
N GLU A 9 -11.96 17.45 -18.71
CA GLU A 9 -12.87 17.28 -17.57
C GLU A 9 -12.98 15.80 -17.18
N GLU A 10 -13.15 14.92 -18.18
CA GLU A 10 -13.22 13.47 -17.94
C GLU A 10 -11.91 12.93 -17.34
N PHE A 11 -10.75 13.38 -17.84
CA PHE A 11 -9.46 13.01 -17.26
C PHE A 11 -9.33 13.44 -15.79
N TYR A 12 -9.64 14.70 -15.47
CA TYR A 12 -9.54 15.20 -14.09
C TYR A 12 -10.59 14.56 -13.17
N ARG A 13 -11.77 14.21 -13.69
CA ARG A 13 -12.80 13.45 -12.97
C ARG A 13 -12.28 12.06 -12.59
N GLN A 14 -11.75 11.30 -13.55
CA GLN A 14 -11.17 9.98 -13.31
C GLN A 14 -9.99 10.05 -12.32
N LEU A 15 -9.09 11.03 -12.50
CA LEU A 15 -7.97 11.24 -11.59
C LEU A 15 -8.45 11.54 -10.16
N SER A 16 -9.48 12.36 -10.01
CA SER A 16 -10.11 12.65 -8.72
C SER A 16 -10.69 11.38 -8.06
N GLU A 17 -11.30 10.48 -8.84
CA GLU A 17 -11.81 9.20 -8.33
C GLU A 17 -10.70 8.29 -7.85
N VAL A 18 -9.59 8.18 -8.59
CA VAL A 18 -8.41 7.40 -8.19
C VAL A 18 -7.81 7.94 -6.89
N ILE A 19 -7.67 9.26 -6.76
CA ILE A 19 -7.15 9.89 -5.54
C ILE A 19 -8.08 9.58 -4.34
N ARG A 20 -9.39 9.70 -4.52
CA ARG A 20 -10.38 9.44 -3.46
C ARG A 20 -10.46 7.96 -3.07
N GLY A 21 -10.28 7.06 -4.04
CA GLY A 21 -10.27 5.61 -3.80
C GLY A 21 -8.99 5.11 -3.13
N THR A 22 -7.95 5.95 -3.03
CA THR A 22 -6.69 5.57 -2.40
C THR A 22 -6.82 5.65 -0.86
N PRO A 23 -6.41 4.61 -0.11
CA PRO A 23 -6.46 4.64 1.36
C PRO A 23 -5.75 5.86 1.95
N GLU A 24 -6.29 6.41 3.03
CA GLU A 24 -5.66 7.55 3.71
C GLU A 24 -4.26 7.22 4.23
N SER A 25 -4.04 5.97 4.65
CA SER A 25 -2.74 5.47 5.12
C SER A 25 -1.64 5.50 4.06
N ASP A 26 -2.02 5.56 2.79
CA ASP A 26 -1.09 5.38 1.68
C ASP A 26 -0.48 6.71 1.26
N LYS A 27 0.82 6.66 0.99
CA LYS A 27 1.57 7.79 0.45
C LYS A 27 1.24 7.95 -1.03
N VAL A 28 0.68 9.10 -1.41
CA VAL A 28 0.36 9.42 -2.80
C VAL A 28 1.41 10.35 -3.39
N VAL A 29 1.89 10.00 -4.58
CA VAL A 29 2.72 10.86 -5.43
C VAL A 29 2.16 10.80 -6.85
N LEU A 30 1.78 11.95 -7.40
CA LEU A 30 1.44 12.10 -8.82
C LEU A 30 2.66 12.67 -9.54
N LEU A 31 2.98 12.07 -10.69
CA LEU A 31 4.14 12.39 -11.50
C LEU A 31 3.72 12.48 -12.96
N GLY A 32 4.19 13.49 -13.67
CA GLY A 32 4.07 13.54 -15.12
C GLY A 32 4.01 14.93 -15.70
N ASP A 33 3.91 14.97 -17.02
CA ASP A 33 3.59 16.16 -17.80
C ASP A 33 2.08 16.39 -17.76
N PHE A 34 1.66 17.46 -17.10
CA PHE A 34 0.25 17.87 -17.06
C PHE A 34 -0.09 18.87 -18.15
N ASN A 35 0.88 19.26 -18.98
CA ASN A 35 0.79 20.33 -19.96
C ASN A 35 0.18 21.61 -19.35
N ALA A 36 0.55 21.87 -18.10
CA ALA A 36 -0.06 22.86 -17.23
C ALA A 36 1.01 23.87 -16.78
N ARG A 37 0.65 25.16 -16.77
CA ARG A 37 1.45 26.20 -16.13
C ARG A 37 0.63 26.72 -14.97
N VAL A 38 1.08 26.49 -13.75
CA VAL A 38 0.33 26.88 -12.54
C VAL A 38 0.64 28.29 -12.06
N GLY A 39 1.67 28.92 -12.62
CA GLY A 39 2.00 30.30 -12.34
C GLY A 39 2.57 30.53 -10.94
N ARG A 40 2.30 31.72 -10.39
CA ARG A 40 2.92 32.27 -9.16
C ARG A 40 1.91 32.75 -8.12
N ASP A 41 0.62 32.51 -8.34
CA ASP A 41 -0.44 33.09 -7.54
C ASP A 41 -0.64 32.34 -6.21
N HIS A 42 0.35 32.49 -5.33
CA HIS A 42 0.32 31.89 -4.01
C HIS A 42 -0.79 32.46 -3.12
N ARG A 43 -1.28 33.68 -3.41
CA ARG A 43 -2.33 34.31 -2.60
C ARG A 43 -3.65 33.57 -2.74
N ASN A 44 -4.01 33.19 -3.97
CA ASN A 44 -5.26 32.48 -4.23
C ASN A 44 -5.13 30.95 -4.05
N TYR A 45 -3.93 30.39 -4.28
CA TYR A 45 -3.71 28.93 -4.29
C TYR A 45 -2.73 28.43 -3.23
N GLY A 46 -2.45 29.22 -2.19
CA GLY A 46 -1.41 28.93 -1.18
C GLY A 46 -1.46 27.53 -0.52
N PRO A 47 -2.64 26.89 -0.32
CA PRO A 47 -2.70 25.51 0.16
C PRO A 47 -2.02 24.48 -0.74
N ALA A 48 -2.03 24.69 -2.07
CA ALA A 48 -1.54 23.76 -3.08
C ALA A 48 -0.24 24.24 -3.77
N LEU A 49 -0.08 25.55 -3.92
CA LEU A 49 1.03 26.19 -4.61
C LEU A 49 2.01 26.77 -3.59
N GLY A 50 3.32 26.57 -3.77
CA GLY A 50 4.36 27.20 -2.98
C GLY A 50 4.70 28.63 -3.43
N HIS A 51 5.58 29.30 -2.69
CA HIS A 51 5.95 30.70 -2.96
C HIS A 51 6.86 30.88 -4.19
N PHE A 52 7.46 29.81 -4.70
CA PHE A 52 8.44 29.83 -5.77
C PHE A 52 7.88 29.27 -7.09
N GLY A 53 6.57 29.44 -7.33
CA GLY A 53 5.96 29.17 -8.63
C GLY A 53 6.64 29.91 -9.78
N LYS A 54 6.36 29.52 -11.03
CA LYS A 54 6.99 30.10 -12.22
C LYS A 54 5.97 30.35 -13.34
N GLY A 55 6.22 31.40 -14.11
CA GLY A 55 5.39 31.79 -15.25
C GLY A 55 4.02 32.35 -14.85
N ASN A 56 3.09 32.32 -15.80
CA ASN A 56 1.68 32.68 -15.64
C ASN A 56 0.82 31.43 -15.70
N CYS A 57 -0.34 31.46 -15.05
CA CYS A 57 -1.28 30.36 -15.09
C CYS A 57 -1.88 30.20 -16.51
N ASN A 58 -2.13 28.97 -16.96
CA ASN A 58 -2.98 28.68 -18.12
C ASN A 58 -4.22 27.88 -17.69
N SER A 59 -5.16 27.65 -18.60
CA SER A 59 -6.40 26.91 -18.30
C SER A 59 -6.16 25.51 -17.72
N ASN A 60 -5.18 24.76 -18.24
CA ASN A 60 -4.78 23.47 -17.66
C ASN A 60 -4.18 23.64 -16.25
N GLY A 61 -3.45 24.74 -16.01
CA GLY A 61 -2.94 25.11 -14.70
C GLY A 61 -4.04 25.36 -13.68
N GLU A 62 -5.12 26.02 -14.07
CA GLU A 62 -6.29 26.24 -13.21
C GLU A 62 -6.97 24.91 -12.86
N LEU A 63 -7.18 24.02 -13.84
CA LEU A 63 -7.72 22.68 -13.59
C LEU A 63 -6.85 21.88 -12.61
N LEU A 64 -5.52 21.91 -12.79
CA LEU A 64 -4.58 21.23 -11.90
C LEU A 64 -4.57 21.84 -10.50
N LEU A 65 -4.64 23.17 -10.38
CA LEU A 65 -4.70 23.87 -9.10
C LEU A 65 -6.00 23.60 -8.35
N ASN A 66 -7.13 23.53 -9.06
CA ASN A 66 -8.42 23.17 -8.49
C ASN A 66 -8.42 21.73 -7.97
N LEU A 67 -7.91 20.77 -8.75
CA LEU A 67 -7.72 19.39 -8.30
C LEU A 67 -6.84 19.34 -7.03
N CYS A 68 -5.69 20.02 -7.05
CA CYS A 68 -4.79 20.00 -5.90
C CYS A 68 -5.44 20.61 -4.65
N THR A 69 -6.16 21.71 -4.81
CA THR A 69 -6.85 22.38 -3.70
C THR A 69 -7.97 21.49 -3.14
N GLN A 70 -8.76 20.86 -4.00
CA GLN A 70 -9.85 19.96 -3.61
C GLN A 70 -9.37 18.73 -2.83
N HIS A 71 -8.23 18.15 -3.23
CA HIS A 71 -7.71 16.91 -2.66
C HIS A 71 -6.57 17.12 -1.65
N ASN A 72 -6.38 18.35 -1.17
CA ASN A 72 -5.27 18.72 -0.26
C ASN A 72 -3.90 18.24 -0.76
N LEU A 73 -3.63 18.43 -2.05
CA LEU A 73 -2.35 18.11 -2.67
C LEU A 73 -1.49 19.37 -2.79
N VAL A 74 -0.18 19.16 -2.87
CA VAL A 74 0.83 20.22 -3.00
C VAL A 74 1.73 19.99 -4.20
N ILE A 75 1.98 21.05 -4.97
CA ILE A 75 2.85 21.02 -6.15
C ILE A 75 4.29 21.30 -5.72
N THR A 76 5.07 20.24 -5.54
CA THR A 76 6.35 20.31 -4.81
C THR A 76 7.42 21.14 -5.53
N ASN A 77 7.39 21.20 -6.87
CA ASN A 77 8.27 22.02 -7.70
C ASN A 77 8.28 23.51 -7.29
N THR A 78 7.22 23.98 -6.62
CA THR A 78 7.01 25.41 -6.31
C THR A 78 7.34 25.79 -4.88
N TYR A 79 7.79 24.84 -4.04
CA TYR A 79 8.07 25.07 -2.61
C TYR A 79 9.52 25.39 -2.27
N PHE A 80 10.46 25.11 -3.16
CA PHE A 80 11.89 25.25 -2.89
C PHE A 80 12.48 26.42 -3.65
N HIS A 81 13.24 27.27 -2.96
CA HIS A 81 14.06 28.29 -3.61
C HIS A 81 15.27 27.61 -4.28
N GLN A 82 15.46 27.87 -5.56
CA GLN A 82 16.55 27.31 -6.38
C GLN A 82 16.84 28.20 -7.59
N LEU A 83 17.90 27.88 -8.32
CA LEU A 83 18.27 28.56 -9.56
C LEU A 83 17.19 28.33 -10.64
N ASP A 84 17.01 29.31 -11.53
CA ASP A 84 15.94 29.29 -12.53
C ASP A 84 15.97 28.06 -13.44
N HIS A 85 17.16 27.62 -13.86
CA HIS A 85 17.31 26.42 -14.68
C HIS A 85 16.90 25.13 -13.95
N HIS A 86 16.75 25.12 -12.63
CA HIS A 86 16.26 23.95 -11.88
C HIS A 86 14.73 23.89 -11.80
N TYR A 87 13.98 24.88 -12.30
CA TYR A 87 12.51 24.80 -12.36
C TYR A 87 12.01 24.29 -13.70
N TYR A 88 12.57 24.77 -14.81
CA TYR A 88 11.96 24.54 -16.12
C TYR A 88 12.21 23.12 -16.62
N THR A 89 11.15 22.47 -17.06
CA THR A 89 11.15 21.06 -17.46
C THR A 89 11.03 20.88 -18.96
N TRP A 90 10.63 21.92 -19.69
CA TRP A 90 10.55 21.89 -21.15
C TRP A 90 11.11 23.18 -21.76
N LYS A 91 11.75 23.07 -22.92
CA LYS A 91 12.26 24.21 -23.68
C LYS A 91 11.67 24.20 -25.08
N HIS A 92 10.91 25.23 -25.41
CA HIS A 92 10.29 25.37 -26.72
C HIS A 92 11.36 25.34 -27.83
N PRO A 93 11.24 24.47 -28.84
CA PRO A 93 12.31 24.22 -29.82
C PRO A 93 12.68 25.46 -30.63
N ARG A 94 11.67 26.26 -31.02
CA ARG A 94 11.84 27.50 -31.80
C ARG A 94 12.13 28.75 -30.95
N SER A 95 11.19 29.16 -30.08
CA SER A 95 11.32 30.41 -29.29
C SER A 95 12.36 30.34 -28.17
N LYS A 96 12.86 29.14 -27.84
CA LYS A 96 13.79 28.89 -26.73
C LYS A 96 13.25 29.28 -25.36
N HIS A 97 11.96 29.61 -25.25
CA HIS A 97 11.28 29.86 -23.99
C HIS A 97 11.19 28.56 -23.17
N CYS A 98 11.44 28.68 -21.87
CA CYS A 98 11.42 27.57 -20.95
C CYS A 98 10.13 27.58 -20.13
N HIS A 99 9.55 26.41 -19.94
CA HIS A 99 8.31 26.22 -19.19
C HIS A 99 8.46 25.11 -18.16
N LEU A 100 7.71 25.23 -17.07
CA LEU A 100 7.51 24.18 -16.08
C LEU A 100 6.16 23.54 -16.42
N LEU A 101 6.20 22.30 -16.91
CA LEU A 101 5.03 21.52 -17.36
C LEU A 101 4.92 20.18 -16.63
N ASP A 102 6.06 19.65 -16.19
CA ASP A 102 6.20 18.38 -15.49
C ASP A 102 6.21 18.61 -13.97
N TYR A 103 5.29 17.97 -13.26
CA TYR A 103 5.09 18.19 -11.84
C TYR A 103 5.25 16.92 -11.02
N VAL A 104 5.77 17.11 -9.82
CA VAL A 104 5.67 16.15 -8.72
C VAL A 104 4.69 16.73 -7.70
N ILE A 105 3.68 15.94 -7.38
CA ILE A 105 2.57 16.36 -6.52
C ILE A 105 2.38 15.30 -5.43
N THR A 106 2.16 15.72 -4.20
CA THR A 106 1.90 14.79 -3.09
C THR A 106 0.84 15.35 -2.15
N LYS A 107 0.35 14.55 -1.20
CA LYS A 107 -0.56 15.02 -0.16
C LYS A 107 0.13 16.08 0.70
N LYS A 108 -0.61 17.13 1.06
CA LYS A 108 -0.14 18.25 1.90
C LYS A 108 0.43 17.79 3.23
N GLU A 109 -0.16 16.75 3.83
CA GLU A 109 0.34 16.14 5.07
C GLU A 109 1.77 15.58 4.95
N HIS A 110 2.16 15.09 3.77
CA HIS A 110 3.48 14.52 3.51
C HIS A 110 4.46 15.54 2.92
N LYS A 111 4.06 16.80 2.77
CA LYS A 111 4.91 17.88 2.24
C LYS A 111 6.26 17.96 2.97
N LYS A 112 6.28 17.77 4.29
CA LYS A 112 7.50 17.82 5.11
C LYS A 112 8.50 16.70 4.81
N GLU A 113 8.03 15.61 4.20
CA GLU A 113 8.86 14.48 3.77
C GLU A 113 9.51 14.75 2.39
N VAL A 114 9.10 15.80 1.68
CA VAL A 114 9.72 16.23 0.43
C VAL A 114 10.92 17.11 0.75
N LEU A 115 12.11 16.69 0.32
CA LEU A 115 13.36 17.40 0.60
C LEU A 115 13.72 18.40 -0.50
N ASN A 116 13.44 18.07 -1.75
CA ASN A 116 13.69 18.91 -2.92
C ASN A 116 12.94 18.35 -4.13
N THR A 117 12.41 19.20 -5.00
CA THR A 117 11.97 18.83 -6.35
C THR A 117 12.54 19.81 -7.37
N ARG A 118 13.24 19.28 -8.39
CA ARG A 118 13.91 20.08 -9.41
C ARG A 118 14.03 19.38 -10.75
N ALA A 119 14.11 20.17 -11.82
CA ALA A 119 14.60 19.72 -13.11
C ALA A 119 16.11 19.48 -13.05
N MET A 120 16.56 18.40 -13.67
CA MET A 120 17.97 18.04 -13.77
C MET A 120 18.58 18.64 -15.05
N ARG A 121 19.86 19.00 -14.97
CA ARG A 121 20.65 19.56 -16.07
C ARG A 121 21.90 18.71 -16.24
N GLY A 122 22.18 18.30 -17.47
CA GLY A 122 23.31 17.40 -17.80
C GLY A 122 22.93 15.94 -18.05
N GLU A 123 21.66 15.58 -17.87
CA GLU A 123 21.13 14.27 -18.23
C GLU A 123 20.37 14.42 -19.56
N GLU A 124 20.93 13.92 -20.66
CA GLU A 124 20.29 13.96 -21.98
C GLU A 124 19.49 12.67 -22.20
N CYS A 125 18.15 12.76 -22.10
CA CYS A 125 17.25 11.64 -22.34
C CYS A 125 16.81 11.51 -23.81
N GLY A 126 17.38 12.31 -24.73
CA GLY A 126 16.95 12.37 -26.12
C GLY A 126 15.56 12.96 -26.33
N THR A 127 15.03 13.69 -25.34
CA THR A 127 13.71 14.33 -25.35
C THR A 127 13.84 15.85 -25.31
N ASP A 128 12.78 16.57 -25.70
CA ASP A 128 12.65 18.02 -25.54
C ASP A 128 12.26 18.44 -24.10
N HIS A 129 11.97 17.46 -23.24
CA HIS A 129 11.82 17.61 -21.80
C HIS A 129 13.11 17.28 -21.04
N TYR A 130 13.28 17.91 -19.88
CA TYR A 130 14.32 17.64 -18.89
C TYR A 130 13.77 16.75 -17.79
N LEU A 131 14.60 15.80 -17.32
CA LEU A 131 14.23 14.93 -16.21
C LEU A 131 13.88 15.74 -14.95
N VAL A 132 12.78 15.37 -14.29
CA VAL A 132 12.41 15.91 -12.98
C VAL A 132 12.79 14.93 -11.89
N LYS A 133 13.50 15.42 -10.87
CA LYS A 133 13.92 14.64 -9.70
C LYS A 133 13.27 15.20 -8.44
N SER A 134 12.63 14.32 -7.68
CA SER A 134 12.16 14.62 -6.32
C SER A 134 12.87 13.73 -5.30
N ARG A 135 13.42 14.35 -4.25
CA ARG A 135 14.04 13.65 -3.11
C ARG A 135 13.01 13.56 -1.99
N LEU A 136 12.61 12.35 -1.64
CA LEU A 136 11.56 12.08 -0.65
C LEU A 136 12.14 11.28 0.52
N ARG A 137 11.62 11.52 1.73
CA ARG A 137 11.91 10.75 2.95
C ARG A 137 10.61 10.17 3.50
N PHE A 138 10.02 9.23 2.76
CA PHE A 138 8.79 8.57 3.20
C PHE A 138 9.06 7.56 4.30
N GLN A 139 8.28 7.64 5.36
CA GLN A 139 8.18 6.56 6.33
C GLN A 139 7.03 5.64 5.96
N ILE A 140 7.35 4.51 5.31
CA ILE A 140 6.35 3.48 4.98
C ILE A 140 6.22 2.59 6.21
N ARG A 141 5.09 2.70 6.93
CA ARG A 141 4.79 1.77 8.02
C ARG A 141 4.48 0.41 7.40
N PRO A 142 5.19 -0.67 7.78
CA PRO A 142 4.86 -2.00 7.29
C PRO A 142 3.43 -2.35 7.72
N ARG A 143 2.65 -2.91 6.79
CA ARG A 143 1.32 -3.43 7.10
C ARG A 143 1.50 -4.46 8.21
N ILE A 144 0.88 -4.23 9.37
CA ILE A 144 0.88 -5.20 10.47
C ILE A 144 0.21 -6.46 9.90
N ARG A 145 1.03 -7.47 9.58
CA ARG A 145 0.51 -8.79 9.24
C ARG A 145 -0.17 -9.27 10.51
N ARG A 146 -1.51 -9.36 10.51
CA ARG A 146 -2.22 -10.10 11.55
C ARG A 146 -1.59 -11.48 11.55
N ILE A 147 -0.87 -11.82 12.62
CA ILE A 147 -0.26 -13.14 12.77
C ILE A 147 -1.45 -14.10 12.67
N ALA A 148 -1.48 -14.90 11.61
CA ALA A 148 -2.52 -15.92 11.48
C ALA A 148 -2.49 -16.75 12.76
N PRO A 149 -3.65 -17.09 13.35
CA PRO A 149 -3.67 -17.96 14.52
C PRO A 149 -2.85 -19.21 14.21
N LYS A 150 -2.00 -19.61 15.16
CA LYS A 150 -1.16 -20.81 14.98
C LYS A 150 -2.08 -21.97 14.61
N PRO A 151 -1.76 -22.76 13.57
CA PRO A 151 -2.58 -23.92 13.24
C PRO A 151 -2.65 -24.86 14.46
N PRO A 152 -3.80 -25.50 14.70
CA PRO A 152 -3.96 -26.42 15.81
C PRO A 152 -2.91 -27.53 15.73
N ARG A 153 -2.44 -28.00 16.89
CA ARG A 153 -1.49 -29.10 16.97
C ARG A 153 -2.15 -30.37 16.42
N LYS A 154 -1.46 -31.11 15.57
CA LYS A 154 -1.97 -32.36 15.00
C LYS A 154 -1.76 -33.51 15.98
N LEU A 155 -2.80 -34.30 16.24
CA LEU A 155 -2.70 -35.55 17.01
C LEU A 155 -1.76 -36.54 16.32
N ASN A 156 -1.01 -37.30 17.12
CA ASN A 156 -0.11 -38.32 16.59
C ASN A 156 -0.88 -39.61 16.24
N VAL A 157 -1.68 -39.57 15.18
CA VAL A 157 -2.46 -40.73 14.71
C VAL A 157 -1.60 -41.94 14.32
N THR A 158 -0.29 -41.76 14.11
CA THR A 158 0.61 -42.88 13.83
C THR A 158 0.78 -43.83 15.02
N ASN A 159 0.56 -43.35 16.26
CA ASN A 159 0.54 -44.21 17.46
C ASN A 159 -0.58 -45.25 17.42
N LEU A 160 -1.63 -45.07 16.62
CA LEU A 160 -2.69 -46.07 16.45
C LEU A 160 -2.22 -47.35 15.76
N LYS A 161 -1.02 -47.34 15.15
CA LYS A 161 -0.37 -48.56 14.66
C LYS A 161 0.11 -49.47 15.79
N ASN A 162 0.32 -48.92 16.98
CA ASN A 162 0.61 -49.71 18.18
C ASN A 162 -0.70 -50.28 18.73
N SER A 163 -0.78 -51.61 18.80
CA SER A 163 -1.92 -52.36 19.30
C SER A 163 -2.29 -52.02 20.75
N GLU A 164 -1.31 -51.68 21.58
CA GLU A 164 -1.54 -51.27 22.98
C GLU A 164 -2.19 -49.88 23.05
N ALA A 165 -1.65 -48.91 22.32
CA ALA A 165 -2.20 -47.55 22.26
C ALA A 165 -3.62 -47.55 21.66
N LYS A 166 -3.88 -48.40 20.65
CA LYS A 166 -5.20 -48.60 20.07
C LYS A 166 -6.19 -49.18 21.08
N ARG A 167 -5.79 -50.18 21.87
CA ARG A 167 -6.66 -50.76 22.90
C ARG A 167 -6.95 -49.74 24.01
N LYS A 168 -5.93 -48.99 24.43
CA LYS A 168 -6.04 -47.97 25.47
C LYS A 168 -7.02 -46.87 25.09
N ILE A 169 -6.89 -46.30 23.88
CA ILE A 169 -7.80 -45.25 23.42
C ILE A 169 -9.24 -45.76 23.25
N GLN A 170 -9.45 -47.00 22.78
CA GLN A 170 -10.79 -47.59 22.70
C GLN A 170 -11.44 -47.70 24.08
N GLN A 171 -10.68 -48.14 25.08
CA GLN A 171 -11.18 -48.32 26.44
C GLN A 171 -11.49 -46.98 27.11
N GLU A 172 -10.60 -45.98 27.01
CA GLU A 172 -10.83 -44.66 27.59
C GLU A 172 -11.96 -43.90 26.88
N ILE A 173 -12.09 -43.99 25.55
CA ILE A 173 -13.23 -43.36 24.85
C ILE A 173 -14.55 -44.01 25.30
N LEU A 174 -14.62 -45.33 25.38
CA LEU A 174 -15.86 -46.01 25.79
C LEU A 174 -16.27 -45.61 27.21
N ASN A 175 -15.31 -45.52 28.15
CA ASN A 175 -15.58 -45.09 29.52
C ASN A 175 -16.05 -43.63 29.56
N ASN A 176 -15.33 -42.71 28.91
CA ASN A 176 -15.62 -41.28 28.98
C ASN A 176 -16.91 -40.91 28.22
N VAL A 177 -17.28 -41.66 27.17
CA VAL A 177 -18.53 -41.44 26.42
C VAL A 177 -19.75 -41.94 27.20
N GLN A 178 -19.62 -42.97 28.04
CA GLN A 178 -20.70 -43.43 28.92
C GLN A 178 -21.09 -42.38 29.97
N GLU A 179 -20.18 -41.50 30.34
CA GLU A 179 -20.43 -40.38 31.28
C GLU A 179 -21.14 -39.19 30.63
N ILE A 180 -21.28 -39.16 29.29
CA ILE A 180 -21.99 -38.09 28.60
C ILE A 180 -23.50 -38.26 28.83
N GLY A 181 -24.05 -37.41 29.71
CA GLY A 181 -25.50 -37.33 29.93
C GLY A 181 -26.25 -37.02 28.63
N ARG A 182 -27.43 -37.64 28.45
CA ARG A 182 -28.30 -37.31 27.31
C ARG A 182 -28.78 -35.88 27.43
N THR A 183 -28.48 -35.05 26.44
CA THR A 183 -28.98 -33.68 26.35
C THR A 183 -30.12 -33.60 25.33
N GLU A 184 -31.06 -32.67 25.52
CA GLU A 184 -32.20 -32.48 24.60
C GLU A 184 -31.79 -31.87 23.25
N ASN A 185 -30.61 -31.24 23.20
CA ASN A 185 -30.09 -30.58 22.01
C ASN A 185 -28.96 -31.40 21.36
N VAL A 186 -29.24 -31.90 20.16
CA VAL A 186 -28.31 -32.71 19.35
C VAL A 186 -26.98 -31.99 19.11
N GLU A 187 -26.98 -30.68 18.90
CA GLU A 187 -25.76 -29.89 18.66
C GLU A 187 -24.88 -29.83 19.92
N ASN A 188 -25.50 -29.71 21.10
CA ASN A 188 -24.77 -29.73 22.37
C ASN A 188 -24.22 -31.12 22.66
N TYR A 189 -24.99 -32.17 22.40
CA TYR A 189 -24.54 -33.55 22.52
C TYR A 189 -23.34 -33.83 21.59
N TRP A 190 -23.41 -33.38 20.34
CA TRP A 190 -22.33 -33.53 19.37
C TRP A 190 -21.05 -32.79 19.80
N ASN A 191 -21.18 -31.55 20.27
CA ASN A 191 -20.03 -30.78 20.75
C ASN A 191 -19.36 -31.43 21.96
N GLU A 192 -20.15 -32.00 22.86
CA GLU A 192 -19.63 -32.70 24.03
C GLU A 192 -18.95 -34.02 23.68
N LEU A 193 -19.57 -34.82 22.79
CA LEU A 193 -18.96 -36.03 22.25
C LEU A 193 -17.62 -35.72 21.57
N LYS A 194 -17.61 -34.69 20.71
CA LYS A 194 -16.40 -34.25 20.01
C LYS A 194 -15.32 -33.81 20.98
N ARG A 195 -15.68 -33.08 22.05
CA ARG A 195 -14.77 -32.65 23.11
C ARG A 195 -14.14 -33.85 23.81
N VAL A 196 -14.96 -34.78 24.30
CA VAL A 196 -14.52 -35.99 25.02
C VAL A 196 -13.60 -36.85 24.17
N VAL A 197 -13.96 -37.10 22.91
CA VAL A 197 -13.13 -37.87 21.98
C VAL A 197 -11.80 -37.17 21.71
N HIS A 198 -11.81 -35.83 21.56
CA HIS A 198 -10.59 -35.07 21.31
C HIS A 198 -9.66 -35.04 22.53
N GLU A 199 -10.16 -34.75 23.73
CA GLU A 199 -9.39 -34.71 24.99
C GLU A 199 -8.78 -36.09 25.32
N THR A 200 -9.56 -37.15 25.12
CA THR A 200 -9.07 -38.53 25.28
C THR A 200 -7.97 -38.83 24.27
N SER A 201 -8.16 -38.43 23.01
CA SER A 201 -7.15 -38.61 21.96
C SER A 201 -5.86 -37.82 22.23
N GLU A 202 -5.96 -36.60 22.77
CA GLU A 202 -4.80 -35.79 23.17
C GLU A 202 -4.01 -36.46 24.28
N THR A 203 -4.70 -37.01 25.28
CA THR A 203 -4.09 -37.69 26.43
C THR A 203 -3.37 -38.98 26.01
N VAL A 204 -3.98 -39.78 25.13
CA VAL A 204 -3.47 -41.11 24.76
C VAL A 204 -2.48 -41.07 23.61
N LEU A 205 -2.80 -40.33 22.54
CA LEU A 205 -1.95 -40.29 21.34
C LEU A 205 -0.87 -39.23 21.44
N GLY A 206 -1.11 -38.16 22.21
CA GLY A 206 -0.28 -36.97 22.21
C GLY A 206 -0.27 -36.26 20.85
N PHE A 207 0.65 -35.31 20.71
CA PHE A 207 0.80 -34.52 19.50
C PHE A 207 1.96 -35.02 18.63
N GLN A 208 1.82 -34.85 17.32
CA GLN A 208 2.88 -35.16 16.38
C GLN A 208 4.10 -34.28 16.65
N ALA A 209 5.25 -34.92 16.93
CA ALA A 209 6.51 -34.21 17.07
C ALA A 209 6.86 -33.49 15.77
N ARG A 210 7.29 -32.23 15.86
CA ARG A 210 7.81 -31.49 14.71
C ARG A 210 9.11 -32.16 14.27
N LYS A 211 9.08 -32.80 13.10
CA LYS A 211 10.31 -33.17 12.40
C LYS A 211 10.87 -31.91 11.76
N HIS A 212 11.79 -31.25 12.45
CA HIS A 212 12.65 -30.28 11.80
C HIS A 212 13.66 -31.09 10.99
N GLN A 213 13.43 -31.26 9.69
CA GLN A 213 14.50 -31.71 8.81
C GLN A 213 15.51 -30.57 8.78
N ASP A 214 16.62 -30.73 9.52
CA ASP A 214 17.77 -29.89 9.31
C ASP A 214 18.26 -30.13 7.88
N TRP A 215 18.29 -29.07 7.07
CA TRP A 215 18.66 -29.13 5.66
C TRP A 215 20.10 -29.61 5.47
N PHE A 216 20.92 -29.58 6.52
CA PHE A 216 22.29 -30.07 6.55
C PHE A 216 22.44 -31.59 6.73
N SER A 217 21.38 -32.31 7.12
CA SER A 217 21.48 -33.73 7.51
C SER A 217 21.37 -34.76 6.38
N ARG A 218 21.51 -34.35 5.10
CA ARG A 218 21.48 -35.24 3.93
C ARG A 218 22.85 -35.47 3.27
N GLN A 219 23.89 -35.70 4.07
CA GLN A 219 25.13 -36.30 3.57
C GLN A 219 25.64 -37.33 4.58
N VAL A 220 25.29 -38.60 4.38
CA VAL A 220 26.19 -39.77 4.43
C VAL A 220 25.61 -40.82 3.49
#